data_AF-A0A3S0K1U3-F1
#
_entry.id   AF-A0A3S0K1U3-F1
#
_cell.length_a   1.000
_cell.length_b   1.000
_cell.length_c   1.000
_cell.angle_alpha   90.00
_cell.angle_beta   90.00
_cell.angle_gamma   90.00
#
_symmetry.space_group_name_H-M   'P 1'
#
loop_
_entity.id
_entity.type
_entity.pdbx_description
1 polymer ?
#
loop_
_entity_poly.entity_id
_entity_poly.type
_entity_poly.pdbx_seq_one_letter_code
_entity_poly.pdbx_strand_id
1 'polypeptide(L)'
;MLIPGLAQRRLPSSALLLFAPFLLSACDALMGKEVARLPVNALSAPGRDVVRATTVQLQQGDKVALWSEMDVGYQGEAQLEFQVQLLQNGQPVQRLAFDPREKDISLKEVKTSVNGDVNWSFTGRNASFVVPATGAYTLKARLVAIPHATVQLRKAELVLRR
;
A
#
# COMPACT_ATOMS: atom_id res chain seq x y z
N MET A 1 -17.59 -79.45 18.11
CA MET A 1 -16.64 -78.61 17.35
C MET A 1 -17.23 -77.21 17.30
N LEU A 2 -16.52 -76.24 17.89
CA LEU A 2 -16.96 -74.87 18.25
C LEU A 2 -17.23 -73.96 17.04
N ILE A 3 -18.33 -73.20 17.08
CA ILE A 3 -18.39 -71.86 16.44
C ILE A 3 -19.25 -70.93 17.32
N PRO A 4 -18.64 -69.92 17.96
CA PRO A 4 -19.33 -68.67 18.23
C PRO A 4 -18.53 -67.51 17.62
N GLY A 5 -19.15 -66.77 16.70
CA GLY A 5 -18.64 -65.52 16.16
C GLY A 5 -19.67 -64.42 16.37
N LEU A 6 -19.64 -63.75 17.52
CA LEU A 6 -20.46 -62.57 17.81
C LEU A 6 -19.79 -61.32 17.22
N ALA A 7 -20.54 -60.66 16.34
CA ALA A 7 -20.15 -59.48 15.60
C ALA A 7 -19.93 -58.26 16.52
N GLN A 8 -18.74 -57.66 16.43
CA GLN A 8 -18.43 -56.37 17.05
C GLN A 8 -19.03 -55.23 16.21
N ARG A 9 -20.02 -54.52 16.78
CA ARG A 9 -20.59 -53.30 16.22
C ARG A 9 -19.56 -52.16 16.29
N ARG A 10 -19.23 -51.59 15.13
CA ARG A 10 -18.38 -50.41 15.00
C ARG A 10 -19.17 -49.15 15.35
N LEU A 11 -18.65 -48.34 16.28
CA LEU A 11 -19.10 -46.97 16.52
C LEU A 11 -18.42 -46.03 15.50
N PRO A 12 -19.14 -45.09 14.86
CA PRO A 12 -18.52 -44.09 14.01
C PRO A 12 -17.99 -42.92 14.85
N SER A 13 -16.66 -42.85 15.04
CA SER A 13 -15.95 -41.67 15.52
C SER A 13 -15.75 -40.68 14.38
N SER A 14 -16.81 -39.94 14.02
CA SER A 14 -16.73 -38.86 13.03
C SER A 14 -17.30 -37.57 13.61
N ALA A 15 -16.61 -37.02 14.62
CA ALA A 15 -16.78 -35.63 15.01
C ALA A 15 -15.94 -34.76 14.04
N LEU A 16 -16.56 -34.42 12.90
CA LEU A 16 -16.03 -33.50 11.91
C LEU A 16 -16.05 -32.07 12.49
N LEU A 17 -14.90 -31.60 12.98
CA LEU A 17 -14.67 -30.22 13.43
C LEU A 17 -14.66 -29.30 12.19
N LEU A 18 -15.84 -28.79 11.80
CA LEU A 18 -16.06 -27.76 10.80
C LEU A 18 -16.22 -26.38 11.48
N PHE A 19 -15.13 -25.79 11.93
CA PHE A 19 -15.04 -24.40 12.41
C PHE A 19 -13.59 -23.96 12.16
N ALA A 20 -13.24 -22.89 11.44
CA ALA A 20 -13.99 -21.77 10.89
C ALA A 20 -13.11 -21.07 9.82
N PRO A 21 -13.61 -20.76 8.61
CA PRO A 21 -12.86 -19.97 7.62
C PRO A 21 -13.13 -18.44 7.70
N PHE A 22 -13.68 -17.91 8.81
CA PHE A 22 -14.25 -16.53 8.82
C PHE A 22 -13.36 -15.41 9.41
N LEU A 23 -12.09 -15.64 9.74
CA LEU A 23 -11.29 -14.63 10.45
C LEU A 23 -10.37 -13.75 9.57
N LEU A 24 -10.40 -13.88 8.23
CA LEU A 24 -9.42 -13.18 7.38
C LEU A 24 -9.91 -11.88 6.72
N SER A 25 -11.20 -11.55 6.79
CA SER A 25 -11.77 -10.39 6.06
C SER A 25 -11.70 -9.05 6.82
N ALA A 26 -11.26 -9.04 8.08
CA ALA A 26 -11.35 -7.86 8.95
C ALA A 26 -10.31 -6.77 8.63
N CYS A 27 -9.19 -7.11 7.97
CA CYS A 27 -8.14 -6.13 7.65
C CYS A 27 -8.58 -5.12 6.58
N ASP A 28 -9.36 -5.56 5.57
CA ASP A 28 -9.80 -4.70 4.48
C ASP A 28 -10.79 -3.62 4.96
N ALA A 29 -11.61 -3.94 5.97
CA ALA A 29 -12.58 -3.01 6.54
C ALA A 29 -11.92 -1.80 7.21
N LEU A 30 -10.72 -1.95 7.77
CA LEU A 30 -10.01 -0.87 8.47
C LEU A 30 -9.17 -0.01 7.52
N MET A 31 -8.67 -0.59 6.42
CA MET A 31 -7.65 0.04 5.57
C MET A 31 -8.15 0.46 4.18
N GLY A 32 -9.38 0.09 3.84
CA GLY A 32 -9.94 0.28 2.51
C GLY A 32 -9.39 -0.74 1.51
N LYS A 33 -10.11 -0.89 0.40
CA LYS A 33 -9.75 -1.76 -0.71
C LYS A 33 -8.74 -1.06 -1.61
N GLU A 34 -7.65 -1.74 -1.95
CA GLU A 34 -6.71 -1.26 -2.97
C GLU A 34 -7.41 -1.20 -4.33
N VAL A 35 -7.38 -0.04 -4.97
CA VAL A 35 -8.01 0.20 -6.28
C VAL A 35 -6.98 0.51 -7.38
N ALA A 36 -5.79 0.96 -7.01
CA ALA A 36 -4.68 1.15 -7.92
C ALA A 36 -3.35 1.15 -7.18
N ARG A 37 -2.28 0.81 -7.90
CA ARG A 37 -0.90 0.90 -7.44
C ARG A 37 -0.04 1.51 -8.53
N LEU A 38 0.84 2.42 -8.14
CA LEU A 38 1.71 3.15 -9.02
C LEU A 38 3.17 3.00 -8.57
N PRO A 39 3.99 2.18 -9.25
CA PRO A 39 5.39 2.03 -8.90
C PRO A 39 6.21 3.24 -9.40
N VAL A 40 6.70 4.05 -8.45
CA VAL A 40 7.56 5.24 -8.66
C VAL A 40 8.96 4.95 -8.13
N ASN A 41 9.46 3.73 -8.37
CA ASN A 41 10.72 3.18 -7.82
C ASN A 41 12.00 3.87 -8.36
N ALA A 42 11.96 5.16 -8.64
CA ALA A 42 13.10 5.98 -9.04
C ALA A 42 12.89 7.44 -8.61
N LEU A 43 13.98 8.07 -8.17
CA LEU A 43 14.00 9.50 -7.85
C LEU A 43 14.03 10.34 -9.12
N SER A 44 13.29 11.45 -9.10
CA SER A 44 13.43 12.56 -10.03
C SER A 44 14.46 13.55 -9.51
N ALA A 45 15.25 14.11 -10.42
CA ALA A 45 16.32 15.06 -10.12
C ALA A 45 16.38 16.15 -11.21
N PRO A 46 17.09 17.27 -10.98
CA PRO A 46 17.34 18.25 -12.04
C PRO A 46 17.92 17.59 -13.30
N GLY A 47 17.30 17.83 -14.45
CA GLY A 47 17.70 17.21 -15.73
C GLY A 47 17.22 15.77 -15.95
N ARG A 48 16.55 15.15 -14.96
CA ARG A 48 15.98 13.80 -15.07
C ARG A 48 14.66 13.70 -14.31
N ASP A 49 13.55 13.93 -15.02
CA ASP A 49 12.21 13.78 -14.46
C ASP A 49 11.69 12.35 -14.70
N VAL A 50 11.34 11.63 -13.63
CA VAL A 50 10.80 10.27 -13.70
C VAL A 50 9.36 10.27 -13.20
N VAL A 51 8.45 10.63 -14.10
CA VAL A 51 7.01 10.59 -13.85
C VAL A 51 6.44 9.22 -14.20
N ARG A 52 5.51 8.75 -13.38
CA ARG A 52 4.73 7.53 -13.60
C ARG A 52 3.25 7.87 -13.53
N ALA A 53 2.43 7.10 -14.24
CA ALA A 53 0.99 7.32 -14.23
C ALA A 53 0.19 6.02 -14.12
N THR A 54 -0.97 6.08 -13.49
CA THR A 54 -1.99 5.03 -13.51
C THR A 54 -3.38 5.65 -13.63
N THR A 55 -4.33 4.93 -14.20
CA THR A 55 -5.72 5.38 -14.35
C THR A 55 -6.67 4.41 -13.69
N VAL A 56 -7.62 4.94 -12.93
CA VAL A 56 -8.63 4.16 -12.20
C VAL A 56 -10.00 4.80 -12.39
N GLN A 57 -11.06 3.98 -12.44
CA GLN A 57 -12.43 4.45 -12.45
C GLN A 57 -12.89 4.68 -11.02
N LEU A 58 -13.36 5.89 -10.72
CA LEU A 58 -13.83 6.28 -9.39
C LEU A 58 -15.25 6.83 -9.47
N GLN A 59 -16.02 6.63 -8.41
CA GLN A 59 -17.38 7.12 -8.29
C GLN A 59 -17.42 8.42 -7.47
N GLN A 60 -18.34 9.31 -7.80
CA GLN A 60 -18.58 10.51 -7.01
C GLN A 60 -18.81 10.15 -5.53
N GLY A 61 -18.15 10.87 -4.63
CA GLY A 61 -18.23 10.66 -3.20
C GLY A 61 -17.28 9.59 -2.66
N ASP A 62 -16.59 8.82 -3.51
CA ASP A 62 -15.53 7.91 -3.07
C ASP A 62 -14.49 8.69 -2.24
N LYS A 63 -14.16 8.17 -1.05
CA LYS A 63 -13.05 8.67 -0.23
C LYS A 63 -11.81 7.87 -0.58
N VAL A 64 -10.86 8.49 -1.27
CA VAL A 64 -9.63 7.81 -1.69
C VAL A 64 -8.49 8.25 -0.79
N ALA A 65 -7.83 7.28 -0.16
CA ALA A 65 -6.60 7.45 0.59
C ALA A 65 -5.39 7.14 -0.29
N LEU A 66 -4.36 7.98 -0.15
CA LEU A 66 -3.04 7.78 -0.74
C LEU A 66 -2.10 7.20 0.32
N TRP A 67 -1.57 6.04 0.00
CA TRP A 67 -0.63 5.32 0.84
C TRP A 67 0.73 5.23 0.15
N SER A 68 1.80 5.40 0.92
CA SER A 68 3.17 5.13 0.47
C SER A 68 3.59 3.75 0.96
N GLU A 69 4.04 2.89 0.06
CA GLU A 69 4.79 1.69 0.40
C GLU A 69 6.25 1.90 0.02
N MET A 70 7.09 2.03 1.04
CA MET A 70 8.46 2.48 0.92
C MET A 70 9.42 1.41 1.43
N ASP A 71 10.56 1.30 0.75
CA ASP A 71 11.76 0.66 1.26
C ASP A 71 12.95 1.52 0.81
N VAL A 72 13.53 2.24 1.76
CA VAL A 72 14.53 3.27 1.50
C VAL A 72 15.69 3.17 2.49
N GLY A 73 16.91 3.34 1.97
CA GLY A 73 18.10 3.59 2.76
C GLY A 73 18.57 5.04 2.59
N TYR A 74 19.12 5.65 3.63
CA TYR A 74 19.80 6.94 3.52
C TYR A 74 20.79 7.16 4.67
N GLN A 75 21.80 7.99 4.42
CA GLN A 75 22.76 8.43 5.43
C GLN A 75 22.50 9.89 5.79
N GLY A 76 22.45 10.20 7.09
CA GLY A 76 22.17 11.55 7.59
C GLY A 76 20.73 11.99 7.32
N GLU A 77 20.56 13.26 6.92
CA GLU A 77 19.26 13.82 6.59
C GLU A 77 18.95 13.64 5.10
N ALA A 78 17.76 13.14 4.80
CA ALA A 78 17.20 13.09 3.45
C ALA A 78 15.77 13.60 3.50
N GLN A 79 15.40 14.57 2.67
CA GLN A 79 14.00 14.94 2.48
C GLN A 79 13.45 14.16 1.29
N LEU A 80 12.29 13.52 1.43
CA LEU A 80 11.60 12.82 0.36
C LEU A 80 10.24 13.48 0.16
N GLU A 81 9.84 13.66 -1.10
CA GLU A 81 8.53 14.25 -1.39
C GLU A 81 7.90 13.56 -2.60
N PHE A 82 6.73 12.98 -2.40
CA PHE A 82 5.86 12.61 -3.51
C PHE A 82 5.16 13.85 -4.04
N GLN A 83 5.27 14.08 -5.34
CA GLN A 83 4.50 15.10 -6.05
C GLN A 83 3.49 14.40 -6.96
N VAL A 84 2.21 14.60 -6.66
CA VAL A 84 1.10 13.90 -7.31
C VAL A 84 0.20 14.91 -8.02
N GLN A 85 -0.10 14.65 -9.28
CA GLN A 85 -1.11 15.35 -10.05
C GLN A 85 -2.28 14.41 -10.34
N LEU A 86 -3.48 14.83 -9.97
CA LEU A 86 -4.72 14.14 -10.25
C LEU A 86 -5.38 14.79 -11.47
N LEU A 87 -5.78 13.98 -12.44
CA LEU A 87 -6.52 14.40 -13.62
C LEU A 87 -7.84 13.63 -13.70
N GLN A 88 -8.95 14.32 -13.94
CA GLN A 88 -10.24 13.70 -14.25
C GLN A 88 -10.49 13.83 -15.75
N ASN A 89 -10.68 12.71 -16.45
CA ASN A 89 -10.90 12.69 -17.90
C ASN A 89 -9.85 13.51 -18.68
N GLY A 90 -8.58 13.45 -18.22
CA GLY A 90 -7.45 14.17 -18.81
C GLY A 90 -7.31 15.64 -18.38
N GLN A 91 -8.26 16.20 -17.61
CA GLN A 91 -8.18 17.57 -17.10
C GLN A 91 -7.61 17.61 -15.67
N PRO A 92 -6.63 18.46 -15.36
CA PRO A 92 -6.10 18.58 -14.00
C PRO A 92 -7.17 19.02 -13.00
N VAL A 93 -7.29 18.30 -11.89
CA VAL A 93 -8.26 18.63 -10.82
C VAL A 93 -7.58 18.96 -9.49
N GLN A 94 -6.45 18.33 -9.19
CA GLN A 94 -5.76 18.53 -7.92
C GLN A 94 -4.26 18.26 -8.06
N ARG A 95 -3.47 18.94 -7.23
CA ARG A 95 -2.06 18.62 -6.99
C ARG A 95 -1.86 18.40 -5.50
N LEU A 96 -1.06 17.41 -5.16
CA LEU A 96 -0.69 17.06 -3.79
C LEU A 96 0.83 16.93 -3.73
N ALA A 97 1.41 17.39 -2.62
CA ALA A 97 2.80 17.19 -2.28
C ALA A 97 2.85 16.76 -0.81
N PHE A 98 3.58 15.68 -0.52
CA PHE A 98 3.73 15.20 0.86
C PHE A 98 5.00 14.38 1.03
N ASP A 99 5.54 14.41 2.25
CA ASP A 99 6.61 13.52 2.65
C ASP A 99 6.02 12.12 2.93
N PRO A 100 6.49 11.04 2.28
CA PRO A 100 5.97 9.70 2.53
C PRO A 100 6.15 9.24 3.99
N ARG A 101 7.07 9.87 4.74
CA ARG A 101 7.41 9.52 6.12
C ARG A 101 6.44 10.12 7.13
N GLU A 102 5.78 11.22 6.77
CA GLU A 102 4.70 11.84 7.54
C GLU A 102 3.39 11.11 7.23
N LYS A 103 2.89 10.36 8.22
CA LYS A 103 1.77 9.44 8.04
C LYS A 103 0.89 9.41 9.27
N ASP A 104 -0.42 9.33 9.06
CA ASP A 104 -1.41 9.24 10.15
C ASP A 104 -1.70 7.79 10.56
N ILE A 105 -1.50 6.84 9.64
CA ILE A 105 -1.50 5.40 9.91
C ILE A 105 -0.20 4.80 9.36
N SER A 106 0.40 3.88 10.12
CA SER A 106 1.60 3.14 9.73
C SER A 106 1.43 1.64 9.93
N LEU A 107 1.93 0.86 8.99
CA LEU A 107 1.86 -0.59 8.94
C LEU A 107 3.18 -1.19 8.48
N LYS A 108 3.49 -2.39 8.97
CA LYS A 108 4.69 -3.15 8.60
C LYS A 108 5.97 -2.30 8.69
N GLU A 109 6.01 -1.38 9.65
CA GLU A 109 7.09 -0.42 9.77
C GLU A 109 8.28 -1.06 10.46
N VAL A 110 9.42 -1.08 9.76
CA VAL A 110 10.70 -1.55 10.25
C VAL A 110 11.72 -0.47 9.94
N LYS A 111 12.29 0.13 10.99
CA LYS A 111 13.33 1.15 10.89
C LYS A 111 14.56 0.73 11.68
N THR A 112 15.70 0.68 11.02
CA THR A 112 17.01 0.48 11.65
C THR A 112 17.88 1.70 11.42
N SER A 113 18.69 2.06 12.41
CA SER A 113 19.65 3.15 12.34
C SER A 113 20.94 2.71 13.04
N VAL A 114 22.04 2.67 12.30
CA VAL A 114 23.36 2.30 12.82
C VAL A 114 24.37 3.29 12.27
N ASN A 115 25.10 4.00 13.15
CA ASN A 115 26.11 4.99 12.77
C ASN A 115 25.63 6.06 11.76
N GLY A 116 24.33 6.43 11.81
CA GLY A 116 23.74 7.42 10.91
C GLY A 116 23.24 6.87 9.58
N ASP A 117 23.45 5.58 9.30
CA ASP A 117 22.83 4.88 8.18
C ASP A 117 21.44 4.37 8.60
N VAL A 118 20.42 4.87 7.92
CA VAL A 118 19.03 4.49 8.14
C VAL A 118 18.59 3.53 7.04
N ASN A 119 17.96 2.42 7.43
CA ASN A 119 17.14 1.62 6.53
C ASN A 119 15.71 1.61 7.06
N TRP A 120 14.75 1.92 6.20
CA TRP A 120 13.37 2.10 6.61
C TRP A 120 12.43 1.52 5.56
N SER A 121 11.64 0.53 5.99
CA SER A 121 10.56 -0.06 5.24
C SER A 121 9.24 0.19 5.96
N PHE A 122 8.21 0.61 5.24
CA PHE A 122 6.89 0.86 5.82
C PHE A 122 5.78 0.92 4.77
N THR A 123 4.54 0.79 5.22
CA THR A 123 3.33 1.18 4.50
C THR A 123 2.60 2.24 5.31
N GLY A 124 2.43 3.45 4.78
CA GLY A 124 1.86 4.58 5.51
C GLY A 124 0.76 5.29 4.75
N ARG A 125 -0.31 5.72 5.43
CA ARG A 125 -1.33 6.59 4.85
C ARG A 125 -0.88 8.04 5.01
N ASN A 126 -0.82 8.78 3.90
CA ASN A 126 -0.23 10.13 3.88
C ASN A 126 -1.25 11.22 3.60
N ALA A 127 -2.19 10.94 2.68
CA ALA A 127 -3.19 11.92 2.26
C ALA A 127 -4.51 11.25 1.90
N SER A 128 -5.57 12.04 1.76
CA SER A 128 -6.84 11.56 1.21
C SER A 128 -7.56 12.67 0.45
N PHE A 129 -8.47 12.28 -0.44
CA PHE A 129 -9.35 13.19 -1.17
C PHE A 129 -10.72 12.56 -1.38
N VAL A 130 -11.72 13.42 -1.60
CA VAL A 130 -13.08 13.00 -1.97
C VAL A 130 -13.26 13.22 -3.46
N VAL A 131 -13.79 12.21 -4.16
CA VAL A 131 -14.00 12.26 -5.60
C VAL A 131 -15.19 13.17 -5.93
N PRO A 132 -14.98 14.30 -6.64
CA PRO A 132 -16.06 15.28 -6.85
C PRO A 132 -17.10 14.83 -7.88
N ALA A 133 -16.72 13.99 -8.83
CA ALA A 133 -17.60 13.48 -9.87
C ALA A 133 -17.11 12.11 -10.39
N THR A 134 -18.04 11.25 -10.80
CA THR A 134 -17.72 9.94 -11.39
C THR A 134 -16.92 10.10 -12.68
N GLY A 135 -15.89 9.26 -12.88
CA GLY A 135 -15.12 9.25 -14.11
C GLY A 135 -13.78 8.55 -14.01
N ALA A 136 -12.99 8.68 -15.08
CA ALA A 136 -11.64 8.16 -15.15
C ALA A 136 -10.67 9.14 -14.49
N TYR A 137 -9.96 8.68 -13.47
CA TYR A 137 -8.95 9.48 -12.77
C TYR A 137 -7.56 8.96 -13.08
N THR A 138 -6.73 9.80 -13.66
CA THR A 138 -5.30 9.52 -13.85
C THR A 138 -4.52 10.17 -12.72
N LEU A 139 -3.81 9.36 -11.93
CA LEU A 139 -2.74 9.87 -11.09
C LEU A 139 -1.44 9.88 -11.88
N LYS A 140 -0.76 11.02 -11.86
CA LYS A 140 0.65 11.13 -12.22
C LYS A 140 1.44 11.40 -10.95
N ALA A 141 2.52 10.68 -10.73
CA ALA A 141 3.36 10.88 -9.57
C ALA A 141 4.84 10.83 -9.94
N ARG A 142 5.62 11.60 -9.19
CA ARG A 142 7.09 11.49 -9.12
C ARG A 142 7.53 11.58 -7.67
N LEU A 143 8.69 11.00 -7.37
CA LEU A 143 9.34 11.11 -6.07
C LEU A 143 10.59 11.96 -6.21
N VAL A 144 10.76 12.96 -5.36
CA VAL A 144 11.92 13.85 -5.31
C VAL A 144 12.66 13.62 -4.00
N ALA A 145 13.99 13.78 -3.99
CA ALA A 145 14.80 13.74 -2.78
C ALA A 145 15.69 14.98 -2.65
N ILE A 146 15.84 15.59 -1.48
CA ILE A 146 16.74 16.75 -1.28
C ILE A 146 17.49 16.62 0.06
N PRO A 147 18.84 16.56 0.07
CA PRO A 147 19.73 16.31 -1.06
C PRO A 147 19.59 14.87 -1.60
N HIS A 148 19.95 14.65 -2.87
CA HIS A 148 19.76 13.35 -3.53
C HIS A 148 20.81 12.29 -3.17
N ALA A 149 22.01 12.71 -2.73
CA ALA A 149 23.22 11.88 -2.85
C ALA A 149 23.27 10.64 -1.94
N THR A 150 22.54 10.64 -0.82
CA THR A 150 22.61 9.54 0.16
C THR A 150 21.45 8.56 0.06
N VAL A 151 20.41 8.86 -0.73
CA VAL A 151 19.18 8.05 -0.80
C VAL A 151 19.36 6.85 -1.71
N GLN A 152 19.17 5.66 -1.14
CA GLN A 152 19.09 4.38 -1.83
C GLN A 152 17.63 3.91 -1.85
N LEU A 153 16.96 4.09 -2.98
CA LEU A 153 15.57 3.70 -3.14
C LEU A 153 15.46 2.26 -3.64
N ARG A 154 14.92 1.36 -2.82
CA ARG A 154 14.62 -0.03 -3.21
C ARG A 154 13.16 -0.16 -3.64
N LYS A 155 12.26 0.53 -2.94
CA LYS A 155 10.82 0.56 -3.23
C LYS A 155 10.23 1.93 -2.91
N ALA A 156 9.39 2.42 -3.80
CA ALA A 156 8.52 3.57 -3.62
C ALA A 156 7.26 3.41 -4.49
N GLU A 157 6.19 2.97 -3.87
CA GLU A 157 4.91 2.76 -4.55
C GLU A 157 3.84 3.63 -3.91
N LEU A 158 3.08 4.31 -4.76
CA LEU A 158 1.89 5.01 -4.34
C LEU A 158 0.69 4.08 -4.53
N VAL A 159 -0.03 3.81 -3.45
CA VAL A 159 -1.17 2.91 -3.42
C VAL A 159 -2.43 3.70 -3.14
N LEU A 160 -3.43 3.53 -4.00
CA LEU A 160 -4.75 4.12 -3.81
C LEU A 160 -5.64 3.11 -3.12
N ARG A 161 -6.28 3.52 -2.03
CA ARG A 161 -7.29 2.73 -1.33
C ARG A 161 -8.59 3.52 -1.21
N ARG A 162 -9.73 2.86 -1.38
CA ARG A 162 -11.04 3.43 -1.12
C ARG A 162 -11.79 2.68 -0.03
#